data_AF-A0A380CFD6-F1
#
_entry.id   AF-A0A380CFD6-F1
#
_cell.length_a   1.000
_cell.length_b   1.000
_cell.length_c   1.000
_cell.angle_alpha   90.00
_cell.angle_beta   90.00
_cell.angle_gamma   90.00
#
_symmetry.space_group_name_H-M   'P 1'
#
loop_
_entity.id
_entity.type
_entity.pdbx_description
1 polymer ?
#
loop_
_entity_poly.entity_id
_entity_poly.type
_entity_poly.pdbx_seq_one_letter_code
_entity_poly.pdbx_strand_id
1 'polypeptide(L)' 'MLTSGLLFIGTQEIIIIVILVLLLFGGKKIPELMRGLGRGVKEFKDGQREEPTESGNNTNNKENSNNAH' A
#
# COMPACT_ATOMS: atom_id res chain seq x y z
N MET A 1 -10.44 25.98 23.26
CA MET A 1 -10.86 26.94 22.22
C MET A 1 -9.72 27.36 21.28
N LEU A 2 -8.51 27.65 21.77
CA LEU A 2 -7.37 28.02 20.91
C LEU A 2 -6.68 26.83 20.20
N THR A 3 -6.67 25.65 20.82
CA THR A 3 -6.07 24.42 20.27
C THR A 3 -6.84 23.82 19.11
N SER A 4 -8.14 24.10 19.03
CA SER A 4 -9.01 23.62 17.96
C SER A 4 -8.58 24.21 16.61
N GLY A 5 -8.33 25.53 16.53
CA GLY A 5 -8.02 26.19 15.26
C GLY A 5 -6.79 25.66 14.53
N LEU A 6 -5.70 25.36 15.25
CA LEU A 6 -4.42 24.97 14.63
C LEU A 6 -4.45 23.58 13.98
N LEU A 7 -5.15 22.61 14.62
CA LEU A 7 -5.32 21.26 14.08
C LEU A 7 -6.26 21.24 12.86
N PHE A 8 -7.25 22.14 12.86
CA PHE A 8 -8.15 22.32 11.73
C PHE A 8 -7.48 22.98 10.53
N ILE A 9 -6.56 23.94 10.72
CA ILE A 9 -5.86 24.58 9.58
C ILE A 9 -5.10 23.52 8.75
N GLY A 10 -4.26 22.69 9.37
CA GLY A 10 -3.47 21.71 8.62
C GLY A 10 -4.31 20.58 8.00
N THR A 11 -5.28 20.04 8.72
CA THR A 11 -6.08 18.91 8.22
C THR A 11 -7.08 19.35 7.14
N GLN A 12 -7.70 20.53 7.30
CA GLN A 12 -8.67 21.07 6.35
C GLN A 12 -8.00 21.43 5.02
N GLU A 13 -6.81 22.04 5.05
CA GLU A 13 -6.04 22.35 3.84
C GLU A 13 -5.67 21.08 3.08
N ILE A 14 -5.20 20.04 3.78
CA ILE A 14 -4.88 18.75 3.17
C ILE A 14 -6.14 18.13 2.51
N ILE A 15 -7.30 18.17 3.18
CA ILE A 15 -8.56 17.66 2.62
C ILE A 15 -8.93 18.42 1.34
N ILE A 16 -8.80 19.75 1.33
CA ILE A 16 -9.12 20.57 0.15
C ILE A 16 -8.19 20.21 -1.01
N ILE A 17 -6.88 20.06 -0.75
CA ILE A 17 -5.90 19.65 -1.77
C ILE A 17 -6.23 18.27 -2.31
N VAL A 18 -6.55 17.30 -1.44
CA VAL A 18 -6.93 15.94 -1.84
C VAL A 18 -8.18 15.95 -2.70
N ILE A 19 -9.19 16.76 -2.37
CA ILE A 19 -10.40 16.91 -3.18
C ILE A 19 -10.09 17.51 -4.56
N LEU A 20 -9.24 18.55 -4.62
CA LEU A 20 -8.83 19.15 -5.90
C LEU A 20 -8.07 18.15 -6.78
N VAL A 21 -7.13 17.41 -6.20
CA VAL A 21 -6.40 16.34 -6.89
C VAL A 21 -7.36 15.24 -7.36
N LEU A 22 -8.33 14.85 -6.53
CA LEU A 22 -9.36 13.88 -6.90
C LEU A 22 -10.29 14.38 -8.02
N LEU A 23 -10.57 15.68 -8.10
CA LEU A 23 -11.33 16.29 -9.20
C LEU A 23 -10.52 16.33 -10.51
N LEU A 24 -9.24 16.71 -10.43
CA LEU A 24 -8.35 16.79 -11.59
C LEU A 24 -8.01 15.42 -12.17
N PHE A 25 -7.67 14.46 -11.32
CA PHE A 25 -7.20 13.14 -11.75
C PHE A 25 -8.31 12.08 -11.69
N GLY A 26 -9.38 12.30 -10.93
CA GLY A 26 -10.43 11.31 -10.69
C GLY A 26 -10.05 10.28 -9.61
N GLY A 27 -11.05 9.79 -8.86
CA GLY A 27 -10.86 8.81 -7.78
C GLY A 27 -10.25 7.47 -8.19
N LYS A 28 -10.24 7.15 -9.50
CA LYS A 28 -9.68 5.89 -10.02
C LYS A 28 -8.19 5.98 -10.36
N LYS A 29 -7.65 7.17 -10.67
CA LYS A 29 -6.26 7.33 -11.09
C LYS A 29 -5.26 7.23 -9.94
N ILE A 30 -5.61 7.73 -8.74
CA ILE A 30 -4.74 7.63 -7.56
C ILE A 30 -4.45 6.16 -7.18
N PRO A 31 -5.46 5.26 -7.03
CA PRO A 31 -5.20 3.85 -6.75
C PRO A 31 -4.47 3.12 -7.88
N GLU A 32 -4.75 3.48 -9.14
CA GLU A 32 -4.11 2.89 -10.32
C GLU A 32 -2.59 3.20 -10.33
N LEU A 33 -2.22 4.46 -10.09
CA LEU A 33 -0.84 4.91 -9.94
C LEU A 33 -0.14 4.27 -8.73
N MET A 34 -0.81 4.21 -7.57
CA MET A 34 -0.26 3.57 -6.37
C MET A 34 0.01 2.07 -6.58
N ARG A 35 -0.88 1.35 -7.28
CA ARG A 35 -0.67 -0.06 -7.63
C ARG A 35 0.51 -0.25 -8.59
N GLY A 36 0.65 0.63 -9.59
CA GLY A 36 1.80 0.64 -10.49
C GLY A 36 3.12 0.89 -9.76
N LEU A 37 3.15 1.95 -8.94
CA LEU A 37 4.32 2.31 -8.13
C LEU A 37 4.68 1.20 -7.14
N GLY A 38 3.70 0.62 -6.46
CA GLY A 38 3.89 -0.44 -5.48
C GLY A 38 4.48 -1.72 -6.09
N ARG A 39 4.06 -2.09 -7.30
CA ARG A 39 4.68 -3.20 -8.05
C ARG A 39 6.12 -2.87 -8.46
N GLY A 40 6.36 -1.68 -8.99
CA GLY A 40 7.71 -1.24 -9.35
C GLY A 40 8.66 -1.22 -8.15
N VAL A 41 8.22 -0.73 -6.99
CA VAL A 41 9.00 -0.75 -5.74
C VAL A 41 9.24 -2.17 -5.24
N LYS A 42 8.26 -3.08 -5.37
CA LYS A 42 8.43 -4.49 -5.02
C LYS A 42 9.47 -5.16 -5.91
N GLU A 43 9.33 -5.04 -7.23
CA GLU A 43 10.27 -5.60 -8.22
C GLU A 43 11.67 -5.01 -8.05
N PHE A 44 11.78 -3.71 -7.81
CA PHE A 44 13.06 -3.03 -7.53
C PHE A 44 13.71 -3.54 -6.24
N LYS A 45 12.91 -3.85 -5.21
CA LYS A 45 13.42 -4.41 -3.95
C LYS A 45 13.76 -5.89 -4.08
N ASP A 46 13.03 -6.65 -4.89
CA ASP A 46 13.29 -8.07 -5.16
C ASP A 46 14.56 -8.23 -6.01
N GLY A 47 14.77 -7.39 -7.02
CA GLY A 47 15.99 -7.40 -7.85
C GLY A 47 17.24 -6.88 -7.12
N GLN A 48 17.10 -5.98 -6.14
CA GLN A 48 18.20 -5.62 -5.24
C GLN A 48 18.51 -6.69 -4.18
N ARG A 49 17.61 -7.66 -3.97
CA ARG A 49 17.78 -8.77 -3.04
C ARG A 49 18.37 -10.01 -3.70
N GLU A 50 19.08 -9.85 -4.82
CA GLU A 50 19.97 -10.88 -5.38
C GLU A 50 21.20 -11.09 -4.46
N GLU A 51 20.94 -11.48 -3.22
CA GLU A 51 21.78 -12.38 -2.43
C GLU A 51 20.87 -13.54 -1.99
N PRO A 52 21.35 -14.81 -2.07
CA PRO A 52 20.51 -15.99 -1.92
C PRO A 52 20.09 -16.17 -0.47
N THR A 53 19.06 -15.47 -0.05
CA THR A 53 18.38 -15.76 1.21
C THR A 53 16.91 -15.94 0.93
N GLU A 54 16.53 -17.22 0.88
CA GLU A 54 15.19 -17.73 1.16
C GLU A 54 14.40 -16.74 2.03
N SER A 55 13.48 -16.01 1.41
CA SER A 55 12.44 -15.30 2.15
C SER A 55 11.11 -15.55 1.48
N GLY A 56 10.61 -16.76 1.75
CA GLY A 56 9.29 -17.22 1.37
C GLY A 56 8.81 -18.31 2.32
N ASN A 57 9.03 -18.11 3.63
CA ASN A 57 8.59 -19.06 4.64
C ASN A 57 7.09 -18.86 4.94
N ASN A 58 6.33 -19.94 4.70
CA ASN A 58 5.05 -20.33 5.30
C ASN A 58 3.81 -19.43 5.15
N THR A 59 2.82 -19.91 4.37
CA THR A 59 1.67 -20.67 4.92
C THR A 59 0.67 -20.91 3.79
N ASN A 60 0.69 -22.11 3.20
CA ASN A 60 -0.48 -22.76 2.58
C ASN A 60 -0.06 -24.15 2.10
N ASN A 61 0.11 -25.07 3.05
CA ASN A 61 -0.10 -26.48 2.72
C ASN A 61 -0.73 -27.17 3.93
N LYS A 62 -2.06 -27.15 3.94
CA LYS A 62 -2.91 -28.01 4.77
C LYS A 62 -3.49 -29.08 3.87
N GLU A 63 -2.63 -29.84 3.22
CA GLU A 63 -3.00 -31.03 2.48
C GLU A 63 -2.40 -32.25 3.18
N ASN A 64 -3.28 -33.23 3.37
CA ASN A 64 -3.02 -34.62 3.72
C ASN A 64 -2.90 -34.99 5.21
N SER A 65 -4.04 -35.33 5.80
CA SER A 65 -4.13 -36.43 6.76
C SER A 65 -5.41 -37.23 6.48
N ASN A 66 -5.45 -37.89 5.33
CA ASN A 66 -6.45 -38.90 5.00
C ASN A 66 -5.75 -40.20 4.61
N ASN A 67 -4.94 -40.74 5.52
CA ASN A 67 -4.36 -42.08 5.39
C ASN A 67 -3.86 -42.59 6.73
N ALA A 68 -4.77 -43.13 7.54
CA ALA A 68 -4.45 -44.24 8.42
C ALA A 68 -5.65 -45.19 8.42
N HIS A 69 -5.34 -46.41 8.03
CA HIS A 69 -6.16 -47.61 7.97
C HIS A 69 -6.64 -48.04 9.36
#